data_AF-A0A821M179-F1
#
_entry.id   AF-A0A821M179-F1
#
_cell.length_a   1.000
_cell.length_b   1.000
_cell.length_c   1.000
_cell.angle_alpha   90.00
_cell.angle_beta   90.00
_cell.angle_gamma   90.00
#
_symmetry.space_group_name_H-M   'P 1'
#
loop_
_entity.id
_entity.type
_entity.pdbx_description
1 polymer ?
#
loop_
_entity_poly.entity_id
_entity_poly.type
_entity_poly.pdbx_seq_one_letter_code
_entity_poly.pdbx_strand_id
1 'polypeptide(L)' 'ISSQTNLLLDHDVLTNSLIEALLLTVLATFVRNTSDKNEMRIIYEYLSESNIVIPKVFPVKHNS' A
#
# COMPACT_ATOMS: atom_id res chain seq x y z
N ILE A 1 20.72 -17.84 -6.07
CA ILE A 1 20.22 -17.25 -4.80
C ILE A 1 19.02 -16.42 -5.21
N SER A 2 17.82 -16.99 -5.15
CA SER A 2 16.57 -16.31 -5.50
C SER A 2 16.30 -15.26 -4.43
N SER A 3 16.67 -14.02 -4.71
CA SER A 3 16.30 -12.86 -3.90
C SER A 3 14.79 -12.66 -4.01
N GLN A 4 14.03 -13.48 -3.28
CA GLN A 4 12.65 -13.20 -2.95
C GLN A 4 12.69 -11.94 -2.11
N THR A 5 12.54 -10.79 -2.78
CA THR A 5 12.39 -9.50 -2.14
C THR A 5 11.26 -9.65 -1.13
N ASN A 6 11.55 -9.44 0.15
CA ASN A 6 10.58 -9.46 1.25
C ASN A 6 9.61 -8.28 1.11
N LEU A 7 8.90 -8.21 -0.01
CA LEU A 7 7.87 -7.24 -0.28
C LEU A 7 6.65 -7.67 0.53
N LEU A 8 6.10 -6.74 1.29
CA LEU A 8 4.87 -7.02 2.04
C LEU A 8 3.67 -7.15 1.09
N LEU A 9 3.80 -6.63 -0.13
CA LEU A 9 2.80 -6.68 -1.19
C LEU A 9 3.32 -7.48 -2.39
N ASP A 10 2.58 -8.53 -2.73
CA ASP A 10 2.89 -9.37 -3.87
C ASP A 10 2.32 -8.77 -5.17
N HIS A 11 3.21 -8.47 -6.10
CA HIS A 11 2.86 -7.92 -7.40
C HIS A 11 2.07 -8.91 -8.27
N ASP A 12 2.19 -10.22 -8.01
CA ASP A 12 1.41 -11.25 -8.72
C ASP A 12 -0.06 -11.31 -8.27
N VAL A 13 -0.39 -10.73 -7.11
CA VAL A 13 -1.76 -10.62 -6.61
C VAL A 13 -2.39 -9.28 -7.02
N LEU A 14 -1.58 -8.23 -7.17
CA LEU A 14 -1.97 -6.89 -7.60
C LEU A 14 -1.99 -6.73 -9.12
N THR A 15 -2.64 -7.65 -9.83
CA THR A 15 -2.68 -7.67 -11.30
C THR A 15 -3.81 -6.82 -11.90
N ASN A 16 -4.75 -6.34 -11.08
CA ASN A 16 -5.95 -5.62 -11.53
C ASN A 16 -6.15 -4.34 -10.71
N SER A 17 -6.42 -3.23 -11.41
CA SER A 17 -6.69 -1.91 -10.82
C SER A 17 -7.85 -1.90 -9.83
N LEU A 18 -8.84 -2.78 -9.98
CA LEU A 18 -9.91 -2.94 -8.99
C LEU A 18 -9.42 -3.54 -7.68
N ILE A 19 -8.48 -4.51 -7.74
CA ILE A 19 -7.90 -5.15 -6.55
C ILE A 19 -6.99 -4.16 -5.83
N GLU A 20 -6.20 -3.38 -6.58
CA GLU A 20 -5.39 -2.27 -6.06
C GLU A 20 -6.24 -1.24 -5.30
N ALA A 21 -7.33 -0.78 -5.93
CA ALA A 21 -8.24 0.18 -5.31
C ALA A 21 -8.93 -0.39 -4.06
N LEU A 22 -9.33 -1.67 -4.10
CA LEU A 22 -9.93 -2.36 -2.97
C LEU A 22 -8.93 -2.47 -1.81
N LEU A 23 -7.68 -2.89 -2.08
CA LEU A 23 -6.63 -2.98 -1.07
C LEU A 23 -6.37 -1.63 -0.41
N LEU A 24 -6.17 -0.56 -1.20
CA LEU A 24 -5.98 0.79 -0.69
C LEU A 24 -7.16 1.24 0.18
N THR A 25 -8.39 0.96 -0.25
CA THR A 25 -9.61 1.33 0.48
C THR A 25 -9.70 0.58 1.82
N VAL A 26 -9.36 -0.70 1.82
CA VAL A 26 -9.32 -1.54 3.03
C VAL A 26 -8.23 -1.05 3.99
N LEU A 27 -7.00 -0.82 3.51
CA LEU A 27 -5.90 -0.29 4.32
C LEU A 27 -6.23 1.10 4.90
N ALA A 28 -6.75 2.02 4.09
CA ALA A 28 -7.17 3.34 4.55
C ALA A 28 -8.32 3.28 5.56
N THR A 29 -9.19 2.28 5.46
CA THR A 29 -10.25 2.02 6.43
C THR A 29 -9.69 1.45 7.73
N PHE A 30 -8.69 0.57 7.66
CA PHE A 30 -8.00 0.09 8.85
C PHE A 30 -7.27 1.22 9.58
N VAL A 31 -6.49 2.06 8.90
CA VAL A 31 -5.84 3.24 9.53
C VAL A 31 -6.86 4.10 10.29
N ARG A 32 -8.07 4.29 9.73
CA ARG A 32 -9.11 5.13 10.33
C ARG A 32 -9.80 4.49 11.54
N ASN A 33 -9.91 3.16 11.58
CA ASN A 33 -10.62 2.45 12.65
C ASN A 33 -9.69 1.88 13.73
N THR A 34 -8.41 1.68 13.41
CA THR A 34 -7.40 1.22 14.35
C THR A 34 -7.00 2.35 15.29
N SER A 35 -7.13 2.10 16.60
CA SER A 35 -6.64 3.02 17.65
C SER A 35 -5.28 2.61 18.21
N ASP A 36 -4.77 1.44 17.83
CA ASP A 36 -3.46 0.94 18.23
C ASP A 36 -2.35 1.53 17.36
N LYS A 37 -1.32 2.09 17.99
CA LYS A 37 -0.22 2.75 17.30
C LYS A 37 0.71 1.78 16.57
N ASN A 38 0.88 0.56 17.05
CA ASN A 38 1.70 -0.45 16.39
C ASN A 38 1.00 -1.00 15.16
N GLU A 39 -0.28 -1.32 15.25
CA GLU A 39 -1.07 -1.74 14.09
C GLU A 39 -1.10 -0.64 13.02
N MET A 40 -1.35 0.61 13.44
CA MET A 40 -1.35 1.76 12.54
C MET A 40 -0.01 1.93 11.82
N ARG A 41 1.11 1.73 12.53
CA ARG A 41 2.46 1.77 11.94
C ARG A 41 2.64 0.72 10.85
N ILE A 42 2.24 -0.53 11.12
CA ILE A 42 2.33 -1.62 10.15
C ILE A 42 1.50 -1.28 8.90
N ILE A 43 0.26 -0.77 9.07
CA ILE A 43 -0.60 -0.40 7.94
C ILE A 43 -0.01 0.76 7.12
N TYR A 44 0.66 1.71 7.76
CA TYR A 44 1.39 2.77 7.04
C TYR A 44 2.56 2.24 6.22
N GLU A 45 3.25 1.20 6.69
CA GLU A 45 4.32 0.54 5.93
C GLU A 45 3.72 -0.09 4.66
N TYR A 46 2.60 -0.83 4.76
CA TYR A 46 1.86 -1.36 3.61
C TYR A 46 1.39 -0.26 2.63
N LEU A 47 0.90 0.88 3.13
CA LEU A 47 0.49 2.00 2.29
C LEU A 47 1.68 2.67 1.59
N SER A 48 2.83 2.76 2.25
CA SER A 48 4.04 3.34 1.67
C SER A 48 4.58 2.50 0.52
N GLU A 49 4.55 1.16 0.66
CA GLU A 49 4.89 0.25 -0.44
C GLU A 49 3.83 0.28 -1.54
N SER A 50 2.53 0.37 -1.18
CA SER A 50 1.44 0.50 -2.15
C SER A 50 1.59 1.73 -3.04
N ASN A 51 2.16 2.83 -2.53
CA ASN A 51 2.40 4.05 -3.32
C ASN A 51 3.51 3.85 -4.37
N ILE A 52 4.48 2.97 -4.11
CA ILE A 52 5.53 2.60 -5.07
C ILE A 52 4.93 1.67 -6.14
N VAL A 53 4.05 0.76 -5.74
CA VAL A 53 3.43 -0.25 -6.62
C VAL A 53 2.26 0.31 -7.42
N ILE A 54 1.56 1.32 -6.91
CA ILE A 54 0.37 1.95 -7.51
C ILE A 54 0.68 3.45 -7.76
N PRO A 55 1.52 3.79 -8.74
CA PRO A 55 1.95 5.17 -9.01
C PRO A 55 0.81 6.11 -9.44
N LYS A 56 -0.41 5.58 -9.64
CA LYS A 56 -1.54 6.29 -10.22
C LYS A 56 -2.48 6.93 -9.18
N VAL A 57 -2.37 6.59 -7.90
CA VAL A 57 -3.32 7.04 -6.86
C VAL A 57 -2.88 8.29 -6.10
N PHE A 58 -1.63 8.72 -6.23
CA PHE A 58 -1.17 9.99 -5.66
C PHE A 58 -0.80 10.96 -6.79
N PRO A 59 -1.52 12.09 -6.95
CA PRO A 59 -1.09 13.11 -7.89
C PRO A 59 0.30 13.59 -7.48
N VAL A 60 1.28 13.33 -8.33
CA VAL A 60 2.67 13.74 -8.14
C VAL A 60 2.67 15.25 -7.98
N LYS A 61 2.89 15.74 -6.75
CA LYS A 61 3.15 17.15 -6.52
C LYS A 61 4.53 17.46 -7.10
N HIS A 62 4.55 17.84 -8.38
CA HIS A 62 5.66 18.57 -8.95
C HIS A 62 5.65 19.96 -8.31
N ASN A 63 6.41 20.12 -7.23
CA ASN A 63 6.70 21.44 -6.70
C ASN A 63 7.88 21.98 -7.53
N SER A 64 7.57 22.72 -8.59
CA SER A 64 8.53 23.61 -9.25
C SER A 64 8.80 24.84 -8.40
#